data_AF-A0A9D4EAT1-F1
#
_entry.id   AF-A0A9D4EAT1-F1
#
_cell.length_a   1.000
_cell.length_b   1.000
_cell.length_c   1.000
_cell.angle_alpha   90.00
_cell.angle_beta   90.00
_cell.angle_gamma   90.00
#
_symmetry.space_group_name_H-M   'P 1'
#
loop_
_entity.id
_entity.type
_entity.pdbx_description
1 polymer ?
#
loop_
_entity_poly.entity_id
_entity_poly.type
_entity_poly.pdbx_seq_one_letter_code
_entity_poly.pdbx_strand_id
1 'polypeptide(L)' 'MRIFAITFRYLKGHLLNALRMRGKEVTTEDIKWVVTVPAMWNDVSKQFIRKAAIEVHICVDVRS' A
#
# COMPACT_ATOMS: atom_id res chain seq x y z
N MET A 1 2.21 12.40 6.27
CA MET A 1 2.56 10.96 6.12
C MET A 1 1.55 10.05 6.81
N ARG A 2 1.29 10.23 8.11
CA ARG A 2 0.39 9.38 8.92
C ARG A 2 -0.99 9.11 8.30
N ILE A 3 -1.64 10.13 7.71
CA ILE A 3 -2.95 9.95 7.06
C ILE A 3 -2.88 8.93 5.91
N PHE A 4 -1.88 9.01 5.04
CA PHE A 4 -1.70 8.08 3.93
C PHE A 4 -1.42 6.66 4.42
N ALA A 5 -0.60 6.50 5.46
CA ALA A 5 -0.34 5.19 6.07
C ALA A 5 -1.64 4.60 6.67
N ILE A 6 -2.45 5.41 7.35
CA ILE A 6 -3.77 4.97 7.86
C ILE A 6 -4.68 4.53 6.71
N THR A 7 -4.79 5.34 5.66
CA THR A 7 -5.61 5.05 4.47
C THR A 7 -5.17 3.73 3.84
N PHE A 8 -3.88 3.55 3.61
CA PHE A 8 -3.34 2.34 3.02
C PHE A 8 -3.57 1.10 3.87
N ARG A 9 -3.36 1.19 5.19
CA ARG A 9 -3.65 0.10 6.12
C ARG A 9 -5.13 -0.28 6.09
N TYR A 10 -6.01 0.71 6.07
CA TYR A 10 -7.46 0.47 5.98
C TYR A 10 -7.83 -0.23 4.67
N LEU A 11 -7.36 0.27 3.53
CA LEU A 11 -7.67 -0.32 2.21
C LEU A 11 -7.14 -1.77 2.11
N LYS A 12 -5.92 -2.01 2.59
CA LYS A 12 -5.31 -3.34 2.66
C LYS A 12 -6.15 -4.30 3.50
N GLY A 13 -6.49 -3.91 4.73
CA GLY A 13 -7.33 -4.71 5.62
C GLY A 13 -8.74 -4.95 5.06
N HIS A 14 -9.35 -3.93 4.46
CA HIS A 14 -10.67 -4.02 3.85
C HIS A 14 -10.69 -5.04 2.69
N LEU A 15 -9.68 -5.02 1.81
CA LEU A 15 -9.57 -5.98 0.72
C LEU A 15 -9.43 -7.42 1.25
N LEU A 16 -8.52 -7.65 2.20
CA LEU A 16 -8.30 -9.00 2.77
C LEU A 16 -9.57 -9.52 3.43
N ASN A 17 -10.27 -8.67 4.19
CA ASN A 17 -11.54 -9.05 4.79
C ASN A 17 -12.61 -9.37 3.74
N ALA A 18 -12.70 -8.58 2.67
CA ALA A 18 -13.62 -8.83 1.56
C ALA A 18 -13.33 -10.16 0.84
N LEU A 19 -12.05 -10.53 0.67
CA LEU A 19 -11.64 -11.81 0.09
C LEU A 19 -11.97 -12.98 1.03
N ARG A 20 -11.69 -12.84 2.32
CA ARG A 20 -12.03 -13.82 3.35
C ARG A 20 -13.54 -14.10 3.39
N MET A 21 -14.36 -13.05 3.35
CA MET A 21 -15.83 -13.19 3.30
C MET A 21 -16.33 -13.92 2.05
N ARG A 22 -15.54 -13.94 0.96
CA ARG A 22 -15.83 -14.70 -0.26
C ARG A 22 -15.23 -16.12 -0.25
N GLY A 23 -14.73 -16.58 0.90
CA GLY A 23 -14.14 -17.91 1.06
C GLY A 23 -12.74 -18.05 0.46
N LYS A 24 -12.06 -16.93 0.15
CA LYS A 24 -10.67 -16.95 -0.32
C LYS A 24 -9.73 -16.66 0.84
N GLU A 25 -8.92 -17.64 1.21
CA GLU A 25 -7.78 -17.45 2.11
C GLU A 25 -6.60 -16.92 1.28
N VAL A 26 -6.43 -15.60 1.30
CA VAL A 26 -5.37 -14.89 0.60
C VAL A 26 -4.63 -14.08 1.65
N THR A 27 -3.32 -14.20 1.69
CA THR A 27 -2.48 -13.41 2.59
C THR A 27 -1.95 -12.17 1.88
N THR A 28 -1.21 -11.34 2.61
CA THR A 28 -0.65 -10.11 2.05
C THR A 28 0.46 -10.38 1.04
N GLU A 29 1.11 -11.53 1.15
CA GLU A 29 2.22 -11.99 0.31
C GLU A 29 1.72 -12.48 -1.06
N ASP A 30 0.47 -12.93 -1.12
CA ASP A 30 -0.18 -13.36 -2.37
C ASP A 30 -0.59 -12.17 -3.28
N ILE A 31 -0.51 -10.95 -2.76
CA ILE A 31 -1.00 -9.74 -3.45
C ILE A 31 0.16 -8.82 -3.79
N LYS A 32 0.31 -8.52 -5.09
CA LYS A 32 1.21 -7.45 -5.55
C LYS A 32 0.51 -6.10 -5.45
N TRP A 33 0.95 -5.27 -4.52
CA TRP A 33 0.40 -3.94 -4.33
C TRP A 33 1.09 -2.91 -5.23
N VAL A 34 0.29 -2.05 -5.86
CA VAL A 34 0.78 -0.96 -6.71
C VAL A 34 0.15 0.34 -6.23
N VAL A 35 1.00 1.31 -5.87
CA VAL A 35 0.57 2.66 -5.52
C VAL A 35 0.87 3.58 -6.69
N THR A 36 -0.18 4.07 -7.33
CA THR A 36 -0.05 5.03 -8.44
C THR A 36 0.14 6.43 -7.89
N VAL A 37 1.00 7.21 -8.53
CA VAL A 37 1.19 8.63 -8.24
C VAL A 37 1.16 9.43 -9.54
N PRO A 38 0.62 10.66 -9.54
CA PRO A 38 0.60 11.49 -10.73
C PRO A 38 2.02 11.86 -11.21
N ALA A 39 2.19 11.97 -12.53
CA ALA A 39 3.49 12.27 -13.13
C ALA A 39 4.04 13.65 -12.72
N MET A 40 3.16 14.64 -12.52
CA MET A 40 3.52 16.02 -12.13
C MET A 40 3.98 16.17 -10.67
N TRP A 41 3.98 15.09 -9.87
CA TRP A 41 4.43 15.17 -8.49
C TRP A 41 5.93 15.37 -8.39
N ASN A 42 6.34 16.27 -7.49
CA ASN A 42 7.74 16.45 -7.13
C ASN A 42 8.27 15.24 -6.31
N ASP A 43 9.59 15.14 -6.21
CA ASP A 43 10.24 14.00 -5.55
C ASP A 43 9.92 13.90 -4.07
N VAL A 44 9.70 15.03 -3.40
CA VAL A 44 9.33 15.08 -1.99
C VAL A 44 7.97 14.44 -1.75
N SER A 45 6.96 14.78 -2.56
CA SER A 45 5.62 14.17 -2.50
C SER A 45 5.68 12.67 -2.81
N LYS A 46 6.46 12.27 -3.83
CA LYS A 46 6.69 10.86 -4.14
C LYS A 46 7.34 10.12 -2.96
N GLN A 47 8.32 10.73 -2.30
CA GLN A 47 8.96 10.15 -1.12
C GLN A 47 7.99 10.03 0.06
N PHE A 48 7.10 11.00 0.29
CA PHE A 48 6.12 10.91 1.38
C PHE A 48 5.16 9.74 1.20
N ILE A 49 4.67 9.51 -0.02
CA ILE A 49 3.80 8.37 -0.31
C ILE A 49 4.56 7.05 -0.22
N ARG A 50 5.80 6.99 -0.75
CA ARG A 50 6.64 5.80 -0.62
C ARG A 50 6.88 5.42 0.85
N LYS A 51 7.26 6.39 1.70
CA LYS A 51 7.46 6.14 3.14
C LYS A 51 6.20 5.61 3.80
N ALA A 52 5.04 6.21 3.50
CA ALA A 52 3.76 5.74 4.02
C ALA A 52 3.40 4.32 3.55
N ALA A 53 3.70 3.96 2.30
CA ALA A 53 3.45 2.62 1.75
C ALA A 53 4.42 1.56 2.32
N ILE A 54 5.69 1.93 2.57
CA ILE A 54 6.68 1.07 3.21
C ILE A 54 6.27 0.78 4.67
N GLU A 55 5.82 1.79 5.42
CA GLU A 55 5.38 1.66 6.81
C GLU A 55 4.29 0.57 7.00
N VAL A 56 3.45 0.36 5.98
CA VAL A 56 2.34 -0.61 6.02
C VAL A 56 2.60 -1.88 5.20
N HIS A 57 3.84 -2.09 4.76
CA HIS A 57 4.28 -3.26 4.01
C HIS A 57 3.45 -3.44 2.72
N ILE A 58 3.28 -2.34 1.97
CA ILE A 58 2.63 -2.31 0.66
C ILE A 58 3.67 -2.15 -0.46
N CYS A 59 4.72 -1.36 -0.23
CA CYS A 59 5.86 -1.28 -1.15
C CYS A 59 7.13 -1.74 -0.43
N VAL A 60 7.97 -2.48 -1.15
CA VAL A 60 9.39 -2.66 -0.84
C VAL A 60 10.18 -1.59 -1.61
N ASP A 61 11.13 -0.93 -0.93
CA ASP A 61 12.05 -0.03 -1.61
C ASP A 61 12.99 -0.88 -2.48
N VAL A 62 12.82 -0.78 -3.80
CA VAL A 62 13.72 -1.40 -4.79
C VAL A 62 14.91 -0.47 -4.97
N ARG A 63 15.77 -0.42 -3.94
CA ARG A 63 17.12 0.11 -4.05
C ARG A 63 18.08 -1.01 -3.68
N SER A 64 18.54 -1.69 -4.72
CA SER A 64 19.84 -2.38 -4.72
C SER A 64 20.96 -1.37 -4.85
#